data_AF-A0A1M3GVL9-F1
#
_entry.id   AF-A0A1M3GVL9-F1
#
_cell.length_a   1.000
_cell.length_b   1.000
_cell.length_c   1.000
_cell.angle_alpha   90.00
_cell.angle_beta   90.00
_cell.angle_gamma   90.00
#
_symmetry.space_group_name_H-M   'P 1'
#
loop_
_entity.id
_entity.type
_entity.pdbx_description
1 polymer ?
#
loop_
_entity_poly.entity_id
_entity_poly.type
_entity_poly.pdbx_seq_one_letter_code
_entity_poly.pdbx_strand_id
1 'polypeptide(L)'
;MKTYIVGGAVRDRLLGLPLADRDYVVVGATPDDMIALGYQPVGKDFPVFLHPQTHEEYALARTERKSGRGYKGFKVYAAPDVTLEEDLRRRDLTINAMAEDEAGTLIDPHGGQDDLAARVFRHVSETFAEDPVRILRVARFAARFTGFVVAPETNALMRRMVDNGEVDALVPERVWQEVARGLMEAQPSRMFQVLRDCGALARLFPEIDRLFGVPQPPAHHPEVDTGVHVMRVVDWAARQGFSLAVRFAALTHDLGKGTTPPECWPKHHGHEARSADLVRALSERIRVPVDCRELAVAVAREHGNVHRALELRPGTVVELLERVDAFRRPERFEAFLQACECDFRGRPGYEDKAFPAPGHLRQALQAAQTIDAAEVARNADPARIRDAIFQARTRAVTAWRARAAEPRWEHFPHQADMGVRGVGPTLAAAFEQAALAMTAVVTDPARVAPDEAVEIRCEAPDEELLLADWLNALILEMAARRMLFSRFEVSLHGHGLHATAWGEPVDPDKHQPAVEIKGATYTELKAGRDESGRWLAQCVVDV
;
A
#
# COMPACT_ATOMS: atom_id res chain seq x y z
N MET A 1 -47.50 20.26 0.15
CA MET A 1 -46.16 19.71 -0.06
C MET A 1 -45.95 18.56 0.92
N LYS A 2 -45.55 17.37 0.45
CA LYS A 2 -45.16 16.25 1.32
C LYS A 2 -43.66 16.02 1.18
N THR A 3 -42.96 15.82 2.29
CA THR A 3 -41.50 15.61 2.30
C THR A 3 -41.17 14.20 2.78
N TYR A 4 -40.17 13.59 2.15
CA TYR A 4 -39.73 12.24 2.47
C TYR A 4 -38.21 12.17 2.49
N ILE A 5 -37.63 11.54 3.51
CA ILE A 5 -36.22 11.17 3.49
C ILE A 5 -36.09 9.96 2.56
N VAL A 6 -35.10 9.96 1.66
CA VAL A 6 -34.98 8.92 0.63
C VAL A 6 -33.56 8.39 0.47
N GLY A 7 -33.43 7.21 -0.15
CA GLY A 7 -32.17 6.74 -0.68
C GLY A 7 -31.15 6.32 0.37
N GLY A 8 -29.94 6.88 0.27
CA GLY A 8 -28.79 6.45 1.07
C GLY A 8 -29.01 6.63 2.56
N ALA A 9 -29.69 7.70 2.97
CA ALA A 9 -30.00 7.99 4.36
C ALA A 9 -30.89 6.90 5.00
N VAL A 10 -31.94 6.47 4.29
CA VAL A 10 -32.85 5.40 4.75
C VAL A 10 -32.10 4.07 4.84
N ARG A 11 -31.36 3.71 3.80
CA ARG A 11 -30.55 2.48 3.76
C ARG A 11 -29.54 2.42 4.90
N ASP A 12 -28.76 3.48 5.08
CA ASP A 12 -27.67 3.52 6.05
C ASP A 12 -28.23 3.49 7.49
N ARG A 13 -29.38 4.16 7.74
CA ARG A 13 -30.13 4.05 9.00
C ARG A 13 -30.56 2.61 9.29
N LEU A 14 -31.16 1.93 8.31
CA LEU A 14 -31.63 0.53 8.48
C LEU A 14 -30.47 -0.45 8.69
N LEU A 15 -29.28 -0.15 8.15
CA LEU A 15 -28.05 -0.91 8.41
C LEU A 15 -27.37 -0.58 9.74
N GLY A 16 -27.88 0.41 10.50
CA GLY A 16 -27.25 0.87 11.74
C GLY A 16 -25.93 1.60 11.52
N LEU A 17 -25.69 2.14 10.33
CA LEU A 17 -24.52 2.94 10.01
C LEU A 17 -24.72 4.39 10.46
N PRO A 18 -23.64 5.16 10.71
CA PRO A 18 -23.76 6.60 10.93
C PRO A 18 -24.57 7.24 9.80
N LEU A 19 -25.55 8.08 10.18
CA LEU A 19 -26.40 8.78 9.22
C LEU A 19 -25.53 9.64 8.29
N ALA A 20 -25.63 9.37 6.99
CA ALA A 20 -25.13 10.25 5.95
C ALA A 20 -26.02 11.51 5.84
N ASP A 21 -25.61 12.45 4.98
CA ASP A 21 -26.44 13.59 4.60
C ASP A 21 -27.85 13.14 4.19
N ARG A 22 -28.86 13.88 4.67
CA ARG A 22 -30.26 13.56 4.43
C ARG A 22 -30.70 14.15 3.11
N ASP A 23 -30.97 13.28 2.16
CA ASP A 23 -31.61 13.63 0.90
C ASP A 23 -33.13 13.59 1.07
N TYR A 24 -33.80 14.70 0.75
CA TYR A 24 -35.25 14.79 0.80
C TYR A 24 -35.86 14.80 -0.62
N VAL A 25 -36.97 14.10 -0.78
CA VAL A 25 -37.84 14.22 -1.95
C VAL A 25 -39.13 14.93 -1.57
N VAL A 26 -39.52 15.87 -2.42
CA VAL A 26 -40.69 16.71 -2.26
C VAL A 26 -41.72 16.37 -3.32
N VAL A 27 -42.92 16.00 -2.88
CA VAL A 27 -44.06 15.64 -3.74
C VAL A 27 -45.15 16.71 -3.62
N GLY A 28 -45.80 17.02 -4.75
CA GLY A 28 -46.92 17.96 -4.81
C GLY A 28 -46.52 19.43 -4.62
N ALA A 29 -45.35 19.81 -5.15
CA ALA A 29 -44.88 21.20 -5.19
C ALA A 29 -44.24 21.52 -6.55
N THR A 30 -44.21 22.79 -6.91
CA THR A 30 -43.52 23.32 -8.08
C THR A 30 -42.21 24.02 -7.69
N PRO A 31 -41.29 24.28 -8.64
CA PRO A 31 -40.11 25.10 -8.38
C PRO A 31 -40.43 26.49 -7.80
N ASP A 32 -41.51 27.12 -8.28
CA ASP A 32 -41.94 28.43 -7.79
C ASP A 32 -42.42 28.36 -6.34
N ASP A 33 -43.11 27.27 -5.95
CA ASP A 33 -43.49 27.03 -4.55
C ASP A 33 -42.26 26.90 -3.64
N MET A 34 -41.24 26.15 -4.09
CA MET A 34 -39.99 25.97 -3.33
C MET A 34 -39.26 27.31 -3.12
N ILE A 35 -39.16 28.13 -4.16
CA ILE A 35 -38.54 29.47 -4.10
C ILE A 35 -39.37 30.39 -3.19
N ALA A 36 -40.70 30.36 -3.28
CA ALA A 36 -41.58 31.15 -2.42
C ALA A 36 -41.44 30.78 -0.93
N LEU A 37 -41.12 29.51 -0.64
CA LEU A 37 -40.81 29.02 0.70
C LEU A 37 -39.38 29.32 1.17
N GLY A 38 -38.57 29.99 0.34
CA GLY A 38 -37.20 30.43 0.67
C GLY A 38 -36.12 29.39 0.38
N TYR A 39 -36.44 28.29 -0.30
CA TYR A 39 -35.44 27.32 -0.72
C TYR A 39 -34.57 27.87 -1.86
N GLN A 40 -33.28 27.54 -1.83
CA GLN A 40 -32.31 28.05 -2.81
C GLN A 40 -32.05 27.01 -3.91
N PRO A 41 -32.32 27.28 -5.20
CA PRO A 41 -32.09 26.32 -6.27
C PRO A 41 -30.60 26.05 -6.48
N VAL A 42 -30.25 24.77 -6.70
CA VAL A 42 -28.89 24.30 -6.96
C VAL A 42 -28.83 23.55 -8.28
N GLY A 43 -27.88 23.95 -9.13
CA GLY A 43 -27.71 23.38 -10.46
C GLY A 43 -28.67 23.97 -11.50
N LYS A 44 -28.43 23.63 -12.76
CA LYS A 44 -29.22 24.15 -13.90
C LYS A 44 -30.16 23.12 -14.52
N ASP A 45 -29.84 21.84 -14.37
CA ASP A 45 -30.48 20.75 -15.13
C ASP A 45 -31.50 19.95 -14.31
N PHE A 46 -31.54 20.14 -12.99
CA PHE A 46 -32.38 19.36 -12.08
C PHE A 46 -32.99 20.26 -10.99
N PRO A 47 -34.27 20.07 -10.62
CA PRO A 47 -34.93 20.86 -9.59
C PRO A 47 -34.53 20.37 -8.18
N VAL A 48 -33.30 20.66 -7.79
CA VAL A 48 -32.76 20.42 -6.43
C VAL A 48 -32.61 21.77 -5.74
N PHE A 49 -32.97 21.83 -4.46
CA PHE A 49 -32.93 23.05 -3.67
C PHE A 49 -32.29 22.82 -2.30
N LEU A 50 -31.67 23.84 -1.72
CA LEU A 50 -31.18 23.82 -0.34
C LEU A 50 -32.23 24.42 0.60
N HIS A 51 -32.45 23.74 1.72
CA HIS A 51 -33.33 24.21 2.77
C HIS A 51 -32.80 25.51 3.41
N PRO A 52 -33.65 26.53 3.66
CA PRO A 52 -33.19 27.86 4.08
C PRO A 52 -32.48 27.89 5.45
N GLN A 53 -32.78 26.95 6.36
CA GLN A 53 -32.18 26.90 7.69
C GLN A 53 -31.13 25.79 7.84
N THR A 54 -31.37 24.61 7.28
CA THR A 54 -30.51 23.43 7.49
C THR A 54 -29.49 23.25 6.37
N HIS A 55 -29.70 23.89 5.22
CA HIS A 55 -28.93 23.68 3.99
C HIS A 55 -28.90 22.23 3.50
N GLU A 56 -29.86 21.39 3.93
CA GLU A 56 -30.04 20.03 3.40
C GLU A 56 -30.63 20.07 1.98
N GLU A 57 -30.41 18.99 1.20
CA GLU A 57 -30.84 18.89 -0.20
C GLU A 57 -32.29 18.38 -0.33
N TYR A 58 -33.13 19.14 -1.02
CA TYR A 58 -34.53 18.84 -1.31
C TYR A 58 -34.75 18.80 -2.82
N ALA A 59 -35.04 17.61 -3.36
CA ALA A 59 -35.32 17.42 -4.77
C ALA A 59 -36.83 17.28 -5.02
N LEU A 60 -37.36 17.97 -6.03
CA LEU A 60 -38.73 17.70 -6.48
C LEU A 60 -38.82 16.31 -7.12
N ALA A 61 -39.90 15.59 -6.79
CA ALA A 61 -40.22 14.31 -7.40
C ALA A 61 -40.31 14.45 -8.93
N ARG A 62 -39.70 13.49 -9.64
CA ARG A 62 -39.59 13.58 -11.10
C ARG A 62 -39.58 12.23 -11.77
N THR A 63 -39.98 12.23 -13.04
CA THR A 63 -39.72 11.12 -13.96
C THR A 63 -38.66 11.52 -14.97
N GLU A 64 -37.92 10.53 -15.46
CA GLU A 64 -36.87 10.68 -16.45
C GLU A 64 -37.26 9.84 -17.67
N ARG A 65 -37.21 10.44 -18.87
CA ARG A 65 -37.42 9.71 -20.13
C ARG A 65 -36.22 9.90 -21.05
N LYS A 66 -35.66 8.79 -21.52
CA LYS A 66 -34.59 8.79 -22.51
C LYS A 66 -35.07 9.40 -23.85
N SER A 67 -34.46 10.50 -24.26
CA SER A 67 -34.72 11.24 -25.50
C SER A 67 -33.58 11.17 -26.52
N GLY A 68 -32.57 10.33 -26.31
CA GLY A 68 -31.45 10.13 -27.23
C GLY A 68 -30.41 9.09 -26.74
N ARG A 69 -29.37 8.85 -27.56
CA ARG A 69 -28.18 8.08 -27.13
C ARG A 69 -27.24 9.00 -26.32
N GLY A 70 -26.72 8.50 -25.21
CA GLY A 70 -25.79 9.24 -24.32
C GLY A 70 -26.47 10.00 -23.17
N TYR A 71 -25.65 10.52 -22.25
CA TYR A 71 -26.10 11.02 -20.94
C TYR A 71 -26.91 12.35 -20.96
N LYS A 72 -26.81 13.15 -22.03
CA LYS A 72 -27.60 14.39 -22.20
C LYS A 72 -29.01 14.13 -22.75
N GLY A 73 -29.37 12.87 -22.97
CA GLY A 73 -30.64 12.48 -23.55
C GLY A 73 -31.71 12.14 -22.53
N PHE A 74 -31.90 12.92 -21.47
CA PHE A 74 -33.04 12.72 -20.55
C PHE A 74 -33.92 13.97 -20.55
N LYS A 75 -35.21 13.79 -20.86
CA LYS A 75 -36.23 14.79 -20.56
C LYS A 75 -36.69 14.55 -19.14
N VAL A 76 -36.42 15.53 -18.28
CA VAL A 76 -36.89 15.55 -16.89
C VAL A 76 -38.29 16.14 -16.86
N TYR A 77 -39.23 15.40 -16.29
CA TYR A 77 -40.57 15.90 -16.00
C TYR A 77 -40.74 15.94 -14.48
N ALA A 78 -40.76 17.15 -13.92
CA ALA A 78 -40.99 17.41 -12.51
C ALA A 78 -42.24 18.28 -12.41
N ALA A 79 -43.31 17.70 -11.89
CA ALA A 79 -44.61 18.36 -11.78
C ALA A 79 -45.34 17.85 -10.52
N PRO A 80 -46.32 18.61 -10.00
CA PRO A 80 -47.00 18.27 -8.74
C PRO A 80 -47.74 16.92 -8.76
N ASP A 81 -48.05 16.41 -9.94
CA ASP A 81 -48.72 15.13 -10.17
C ASP A 81 -47.77 13.92 -10.15
N VAL A 82 -46.44 14.14 -10.19
CA VAL A 82 -45.46 13.05 -10.06
C VAL A 82 -45.50 12.49 -8.64
N THR A 83 -45.76 11.19 -8.55
CA THR A 83 -45.88 10.46 -7.28
C THR A 83 -44.52 10.09 -6.70
N LEU A 84 -44.48 9.81 -5.39
CA LEU A 84 -43.29 9.25 -4.75
C LEU A 84 -42.87 7.92 -5.38
N GLU A 85 -43.83 7.05 -5.69
CA GLU A 85 -43.56 5.74 -6.29
C GLU A 85 -42.89 5.86 -7.67
N GLU A 86 -43.32 6.82 -8.50
CA GLU A 86 -42.67 7.10 -9.79
C GLU A 86 -41.23 7.62 -9.63
N ASP A 87 -40.95 8.44 -8.60
CA ASP A 87 -39.59 8.88 -8.29
C ASP A 87 -38.71 7.75 -7.71
N LEU A 88 -39.28 6.84 -6.92
CA LEU A 88 -38.54 5.69 -6.41
C LEU A 88 -38.23 4.70 -7.54
N ARG A 89 -39.15 4.52 -8.49
CA ARG A 89 -39.01 3.59 -9.62
C ARG A 89 -37.83 3.91 -10.55
N ARG A 90 -37.46 5.19 -10.72
CA ARG A 90 -36.34 5.59 -11.60
C ARG A 90 -34.96 5.33 -10.98
N ARG A 91 -34.89 4.96 -9.69
CA ARG A 91 -33.63 4.77 -8.97
C ARG A 91 -32.91 3.50 -9.41
N ASP A 92 -31.66 3.38 -9.01
CA ASP A 92 -30.78 2.28 -9.42
C ASP A 92 -31.14 0.97 -8.72
N LEU A 93 -31.08 0.95 -7.39
CA LEU A 93 -31.21 -0.25 -6.57
C LEU A 93 -32.42 -0.17 -5.62
N THR A 94 -33.07 -1.31 -5.37
CA THR A 94 -34.19 -1.45 -4.43
C THR A 94 -33.84 -0.92 -3.05
N ILE A 95 -32.64 -1.25 -2.55
CA ILE A 95 -32.10 -0.76 -1.27
C ILE A 95 -31.94 0.77 -1.20
N ASN A 96 -31.94 1.47 -2.34
CA ASN A 96 -31.88 2.93 -2.43
C ASN A 96 -33.23 3.54 -2.86
N ALA A 97 -34.25 2.71 -3.06
CA ALA A 97 -35.59 3.07 -3.53
C ALA A 97 -36.63 2.94 -2.43
N MET A 98 -36.23 3.27 -1.20
CA MET A 98 -37.08 3.40 -0.02
C MET A 98 -37.18 4.87 0.39
N ALA A 99 -38.28 5.20 1.06
CA ALA A 99 -38.57 6.52 1.58
C ALA A 99 -39.11 6.45 3.00
N GLU A 100 -38.92 7.49 3.80
CA GLU A 100 -39.44 7.62 5.15
C GLU A 100 -40.16 8.96 5.27
N ASP A 101 -41.39 8.95 5.80
CA ASP A 101 -42.15 10.16 6.04
C ASP A 101 -41.78 10.87 7.34
N GLU A 102 -42.37 12.04 7.58
CA GLU A 102 -42.12 12.85 8.79
C GLU A 102 -42.50 12.14 10.10
N ALA A 103 -43.36 11.12 10.05
CA ALA A 103 -43.74 10.30 11.19
C ALA A 103 -42.81 9.08 11.40
N GLY A 104 -41.82 8.90 10.53
CA GLY A 104 -40.92 7.74 10.56
C GLY A 104 -41.49 6.49 9.90
N THR A 105 -42.61 6.61 9.18
CA THR A 105 -43.22 5.48 8.47
C THR A 105 -42.41 5.19 7.21
N LEU A 106 -41.94 3.95 7.10
CA LEU A 106 -41.18 3.49 5.96
C LEU A 106 -42.11 3.13 4.78
N ILE A 107 -41.76 3.62 3.60
CA ILE A 107 -42.43 3.40 2.32
C ILE A 107 -41.46 2.68 1.41
N ASP A 108 -41.80 1.44 1.05
CA ASP A 108 -40.94 0.55 0.28
C ASP A 108 -41.77 -0.22 -0.79
N PRO A 109 -42.06 0.42 -1.94
CA PRO A 109 -42.87 -0.19 -2.99
C PRO A 109 -42.12 -1.28 -3.79
N HIS A 110 -40.81 -1.42 -3.59
CA HIS A 110 -39.94 -2.26 -4.43
C HIS A 110 -39.20 -3.36 -3.65
N GLY A 111 -39.54 -3.58 -2.37
CA GLY A 111 -38.95 -4.66 -1.56
C GLY A 111 -37.49 -4.41 -1.17
N GLY A 112 -37.08 -3.14 -1.05
CA GLY A 112 -35.74 -2.75 -0.63
C GLY A 112 -35.35 -3.26 0.76
N GLN A 113 -36.29 -3.40 1.69
CA GLN A 113 -36.03 -3.96 3.03
C GLN A 113 -35.61 -5.43 2.97
N ASP A 114 -36.32 -6.23 2.17
CA ASP A 114 -36.04 -7.66 2.03
C ASP A 114 -34.68 -7.87 1.37
N ASP A 115 -34.37 -7.11 0.32
CA ASP A 115 -33.06 -7.13 -0.32
C ASP A 115 -31.95 -6.62 0.62
N LEU A 116 -32.22 -5.62 1.47
CA LEU A 116 -31.27 -5.12 2.46
C LEU A 116 -30.95 -6.19 3.51
N ALA A 117 -31.98 -6.88 4.01
CA ALA A 117 -31.85 -7.98 4.96
C ALA A 117 -31.11 -9.18 4.34
N ALA A 118 -31.42 -9.51 3.09
CA ALA A 118 -30.77 -10.57 2.33
C ALA A 118 -29.36 -10.19 1.82
N ARG A 119 -28.97 -8.91 1.96
CA ARG A 119 -27.71 -8.34 1.44
C ARG A 119 -27.58 -8.51 -0.07
N VAL A 120 -28.60 -8.08 -0.81
CA VAL A 120 -28.69 -8.21 -2.27
C VAL A 120 -28.76 -6.85 -2.95
N PHE A 121 -27.98 -6.68 -4.02
CA PHE A 121 -28.14 -5.57 -4.96
C PHE A 121 -29.08 -5.99 -6.09
N ARG A 122 -30.31 -5.47 -6.05
CA ARG A 122 -31.33 -5.69 -7.08
C ARG A 122 -31.71 -4.38 -7.75
N HIS A 123 -31.78 -4.38 -9.07
CA HIS A 123 -32.29 -3.23 -9.82
C HIS A 123 -33.79 -3.01 -9.56
N VAL A 124 -34.23 -1.75 -9.54
CA VAL A 124 -35.63 -1.40 -9.24
C VAL A 124 -36.58 -1.78 -10.38
N SER A 125 -36.20 -1.42 -11.62
CA SER A 125 -37.04 -1.62 -12.81
C SER A 125 -36.19 -1.62 -14.08
N GLU A 126 -36.81 -1.97 -15.21
CA GLU A 126 -36.18 -1.93 -16.55
C GLU A 126 -35.58 -0.56 -16.91
N THR A 127 -35.99 0.52 -16.22
CA THR A 127 -35.38 1.86 -16.37
C THR A 127 -33.89 1.87 -16.01
N PHE A 128 -33.39 0.84 -15.33
CA PHE A 128 -31.97 0.64 -15.09
C PHE A 128 -31.14 0.63 -16.38
N ALA A 129 -31.67 0.07 -17.47
CA ALA A 129 -31.00 0.06 -18.77
C ALA A 129 -30.89 1.46 -19.42
N GLU A 130 -31.56 2.47 -18.87
CA GLU A 130 -31.53 3.79 -19.49
C GLU A 130 -30.21 4.54 -19.28
N ASP A 131 -29.53 4.34 -18.14
CA ASP A 131 -28.22 4.94 -17.81
C ASP A 131 -27.14 3.87 -17.53
N PRO A 132 -26.19 3.64 -18.45
CA PRO A 132 -25.12 2.65 -18.29
C PRO A 132 -24.17 2.94 -17.11
N VAL A 133 -24.16 4.16 -16.54
CA VAL A 133 -23.39 4.46 -15.31
C VAL A 133 -23.88 3.61 -14.13
N ARG A 134 -25.12 3.14 -14.15
CA ARG A 134 -25.66 2.29 -13.08
C ARG A 134 -24.86 0.99 -12.91
N ILE A 135 -24.25 0.45 -13.97
CA ILE A 135 -23.33 -0.71 -13.88
C ILE A 135 -22.14 -0.37 -12.97
N LEU A 136 -21.50 0.79 -13.20
CA LEU A 136 -20.38 1.26 -12.38
C LEU A 136 -20.80 1.56 -10.93
N ARG A 137 -22.01 2.11 -10.73
CA ARG A 137 -22.55 2.37 -9.39
C ARG A 137 -22.78 1.08 -8.60
N VAL A 138 -23.34 0.03 -9.23
CA VAL A 138 -23.51 -1.28 -8.59
C VAL A 138 -22.15 -1.87 -8.22
N ALA A 139 -21.16 -1.79 -9.12
CA ALA A 139 -19.81 -2.24 -8.85
C ALA A 139 -19.15 -1.46 -7.69
N ARG A 140 -19.32 -0.14 -7.63
CA ARG A 140 -18.87 0.70 -6.50
C ARG A 140 -19.56 0.29 -5.20
N PHE A 141 -20.88 0.08 -5.21
CA PHE A 141 -21.60 -0.38 -4.02
C PHE A 141 -21.10 -1.74 -3.54
N ALA A 142 -20.72 -2.64 -4.45
CA ALA A 142 -20.13 -3.91 -4.07
C ALA A 142 -18.77 -3.76 -3.37
N ALA A 143 -17.98 -2.74 -3.70
CA ALA A 143 -16.75 -2.42 -2.98
C ALA A 143 -17.00 -1.81 -1.59
N ARG A 144 -18.10 -1.05 -1.42
CA ARG A 144 -18.51 -0.46 -0.14
C ARG A 144 -19.13 -1.49 0.82
N PHE A 145 -20.17 -2.19 0.37
CA PHE A 145 -20.90 -3.17 1.17
C PHE A 145 -20.42 -4.58 0.83
N THR A 146 -19.30 -4.95 1.44
CA THR A 146 -18.53 -6.16 1.09
C THR A 146 -19.30 -7.47 1.30
N GLY A 147 -20.30 -7.46 2.17
CA GLY A 147 -21.18 -8.61 2.44
C GLY A 147 -22.38 -8.74 1.50
N PHE A 148 -22.56 -7.84 0.52
CA PHE A 148 -23.70 -7.85 -0.41
C PHE A 148 -23.35 -8.54 -1.73
N VAL A 149 -24.30 -9.23 -2.34
CA VAL A 149 -24.16 -9.89 -3.65
C VAL A 149 -25.08 -9.26 -4.70
N VAL A 150 -24.67 -9.29 -5.96
CA VAL A 150 -25.54 -8.82 -7.05
C VAL A 150 -26.58 -9.90 -7.38
N ALA A 151 -27.86 -9.52 -7.45
CA ALA A 151 -28.93 -10.44 -7.81
C ALA A 151 -28.71 -11.02 -9.24
N PRO A 152 -28.95 -12.33 -9.49
CA PRO A 152 -28.72 -12.95 -10.79
C PRO A 152 -29.39 -12.23 -11.97
N GLU A 153 -30.63 -11.79 -11.81
CA GLU A 153 -31.38 -11.02 -12.80
C GLU A 153 -30.78 -9.63 -13.05
N THR A 154 -30.21 -9.00 -12.02
CA THR A 154 -29.53 -7.71 -12.15
C THR A 154 -28.22 -7.89 -12.91
N ASN A 155 -27.45 -8.93 -12.60
CA ASN A 155 -26.24 -9.25 -13.36
C ASN A 155 -26.56 -9.61 -14.83
N ALA A 156 -27.64 -10.36 -15.08
CA ALA A 156 -28.11 -10.66 -16.42
C ALA A 156 -28.53 -9.41 -17.19
N LEU A 157 -29.20 -8.45 -16.54
CA LEU A 157 -29.54 -7.15 -17.14
C LEU A 157 -28.26 -6.36 -17.50
N MET A 158 -27.29 -6.27 -16.58
CA MET A 158 -26.02 -5.58 -16.84
C MET A 158 -25.25 -6.23 -18.01
N ARG A 159 -25.24 -7.56 -18.11
CA ARG A 159 -24.66 -8.27 -19.27
C ARG A 159 -25.33 -7.87 -20.58
N ARG A 160 -26.66 -7.85 -20.63
CA ARG A 160 -27.41 -7.41 -21.82
C ARG A 160 -27.05 -5.97 -22.21
N MET A 161 -26.93 -5.07 -21.25
CA MET A 161 -26.53 -3.67 -21.50
C MET A 161 -25.11 -3.59 -22.11
N VAL A 162 -24.18 -4.40 -21.61
CA VAL A 162 -22.81 -4.51 -22.14
C VAL A 162 -22.82 -5.07 -23.56
N ASP A 163 -23.55 -6.16 -23.80
CA ASP A 163 -23.65 -6.81 -25.12
C ASP A 163 -24.28 -5.89 -26.17
N ASN A 164 -25.22 -5.04 -25.75
CA ASN A 164 -25.85 -4.02 -26.58
C ASN A 164 -24.95 -2.79 -26.84
N GLY A 165 -23.74 -2.75 -26.27
CA GLY A 165 -22.78 -1.66 -26.46
C GLY A 165 -23.13 -0.36 -25.72
N GLU A 166 -23.99 -0.41 -24.70
CA GLU A 166 -24.38 0.79 -23.95
C GLU A 166 -23.23 1.37 -23.14
N VAL A 167 -22.35 0.49 -22.64
CA VAL A 167 -21.15 0.84 -21.89
C VAL A 167 -20.13 1.61 -22.74
N ASP A 168 -20.11 1.39 -24.06
CA ASP A 168 -19.21 2.09 -24.98
C ASP A 168 -19.58 3.58 -25.14
N ALA A 169 -20.82 3.97 -24.78
CA ALA A 169 -21.30 5.34 -24.79
C ALA A 169 -21.03 6.11 -23.48
N LEU A 170 -20.36 5.49 -22.50
CA LEU A 170 -20.03 6.13 -21.24
C LEU A 170 -19.02 7.26 -21.43
N VAL A 171 -19.30 8.39 -20.78
CA VAL A 171 -18.40 9.54 -20.76
C VAL A 171 -17.21 9.24 -19.85
N PRO A 172 -15.95 9.42 -20.32
CA PRO A 172 -14.73 9.15 -19.57
C PRO A 172 -14.72 9.68 -18.13
N GLU A 173 -15.15 10.93 -17.93
CA GLU A 173 -15.16 11.59 -16.63
C GLU A 173 -16.12 10.91 -15.65
N ARG A 174 -17.26 10.39 -16.12
CA ARG A 174 -18.19 9.62 -15.27
C ARG A 174 -17.61 8.24 -14.92
N VAL A 175 -16.87 7.63 -15.85
CA VAL A 175 -16.16 6.37 -15.58
C VAL A 175 -15.14 6.59 -14.47
N TRP A 176 -14.29 7.63 -14.59
CA TRP A 176 -13.30 7.94 -13.56
C TRP A 176 -13.93 8.26 -12.21
N GLN A 177 -15.02 9.05 -12.15
CA GLN A 177 -15.68 9.38 -10.89
C GLN A 177 -16.12 8.13 -10.11
N GLU A 178 -16.72 7.15 -10.78
CA GLU A 178 -17.15 5.91 -10.12
C GLU A 178 -15.96 5.02 -9.76
N VAL A 179 -14.94 4.91 -10.61
CA VAL A 179 -13.70 4.15 -10.32
C VAL A 179 -12.96 4.74 -9.14
N ALA A 180 -12.77 6.06 -9.11
CA ALA A 180 -12.08 6.75 -8.04
C ALA A 180 -12.78 6.54 -6.69
N ARG A 181 -14.12 6.63 -6.67
CA ARG A 181 -14.89 6.33 -5.46
C ARG A 181 -14.78 4.87 -5.07
N GLY A 182 -14.97 3.93 -6.02
CA GLY A 182 -14.85 2.50 -5.77
C GLY A 182 -13.47 2.06 -5.26
N LEU A 183 -12.40 2.68 -5.77
CA LEU A 183 -11.04 2.50 -5.26
C LEU A 183 -10.89 2.96 -3.81
N MET A 184 -11.65 3.96 -3.38
CA MET A 184 -11.61 4.48 -2.01
C MET A 184 -12.52 3.74 -1.02
N GLU A 185 -13.33 2.77 -1.48
CA GLU A 185 -14.17 1.95 -0.62
C GLU A 185 -13.37 0.86 0.13
N ALA A 186 -14.08 0.09 0.97
CA ALA A 186 -13.49 -0.90 1.87
C ALA A 186 -12.83 -2.09 1.15
N GLN A 187 -13.39 -2.56 0.03
CA GLN A 187 -12.83 -3.68 -0.73
C GLN A 187 -12.93 -3.44 -2.25
N PRO A 188 -12.02 -2.64 -2.84
CA PRO A 188 -12.05 -2.27 -4.25
C PRO A 188 -12.07 -3.44 -5.23
N SER A 189 -11.48 -4.58 -4.89
CA SER A 189 -11.48 -5.76 -5.75
C SER A 189 -12.88 -6.21 -6.15
N ARG A 190 -13.88 -6.03 -5.28
CA ARG A 190 -15.28 -6.39 -5.55
C ARG A 190 -15.89 -5.57 -6.68
N MET A 191 -15.46 -4.32 -6.85
CA MET A 191 -15.88 -3.49 -7.99
C MET A 191 -15.44 -4.16 -9.31
N PHE A 192 -14.17 -4.52 -9.41
CA PHE A 192 -13.63 -5.13 -10.61
C PHE A 192 -14.19 -6.53 -10.85
N GLN A 193 -14.48 -7.30 -9.79
CA GLN A 193 -15.17 -8.58 -9.91
C GLN A 193 -16.57 -8.41 -10.51
N VAL A 194 -17.39 -7.48 -10.01
CA VAL A 194 -18.72 -7.22 -10.58
C VAL A 194 -18.64 -6.77 -12.04
N LEU A 195 -17.69 -5.88 -12.37
CA LEU A 195 -17.48 -5.46 -13.75
C LEU A 195 -17.06 -6.63 -14.65
N ARG A 196 -16.26 -7.56 -14.14
CA ARG A 196 -15.86 -8.77 -14.88
C ARG A 196 -17.03 -9.73 -15.05
N ASP A 197 -17.81 -9.96 -13.99
CA ASP A 197 -18.96 -10.86 -14.00
C ASP A 197 -20.04 -10.44 -15.00
N CYS A 198 -20.20 -9.13 -15.24
CA CYS A 198 -21.11 -8.61 -16.25
C CYS A 198 -20.47 -8.32 -17.62
N GLY A 199 -19.16 -8.52 -17.77
CA GLY A 199 -18.41 -8.29 -19.01
C GLY A 199 -18.01 -6.83 -19.27
N ALA A 200 -18.40 -5.89 -18.41
CA ALA A 200 -18.05 -4.48 -18.54
C ALA A 200 -16.54 -4.23 -18.37
N LEU A 201 -15.83 -5.04 -17.60
CA LEU A 201 -14.38 -4.90 -17.38
C LEU A 201 -13.60 -4.98 -18.70
N ALA A 202 -13.92 -5.95 -19.56
CA ALA A 202 -13.26 -6.14 -20.85
C ALA A 202 -13.50 -4.96 -21.82
N ARG A 203 -14.60 -4.21 -21.66
CA ARG A 203 -14.91 -3.02 -22.46
C ARG A 203 -14.23 -1.77 -21.92
N LEU A 204 -14.33 -1.55 -20.61
CA LEU A 204 -13.88 -0.32 -19.96
C LEU A 204 -12.39 -0.34 -19.60
N PHE A 205 -11.87 -1.49 -19.20
CA PHE A 205 -10.50 -1.67 -18.71
C PHE A 205 -9.89 -2.95 -19.30
N PRO A 206 -9.80 -3.06 -20.63
CA PRO A 206 -9.23 -4.24 -21.28
C PRO A 206 -7.79 -4.52 -20.85
N GLU A 207 -7.06 -3.53 -20.36
CA GLU A 207 -5.72 -3.68 -19.79
C GLU A 207 -5.74 -4.47 -18.47
N ILE A 208 -6.77 -4.28 -17.63
CA ILE A 208 -6.97 -4.99 -16.36
C ILE A 208 -7.56 -6.38 -16.63
N ASP A 209 -8.56 -6.49 -17.51
CA ASP A 209 -9.23 -7.75 -17.82
C ASP A 209 -8.26 -8.83 -18.32
N ARG A 210 -7.27 -8.42 -19.12
CA ARG A 210 -6.21 -9.28 -19.68
C ARG A 210 -5.25 -9.86 -18.64
N LEU A 211 -5.23 -9.35 -17.40
CA LEU A 211 -4.35 -9.88 -16.36
C LEU A 211 -4.84 -11.21 -15.81
N PHE A 212 -6.15 -11.44 -15.81
CA PHE A 212 -6.72 -12.68 -15.31
C PHE A 212 -6.41 -13.82 -16.28
N GLY A 213 -5.91 -14.93 -15.74
CA GLY A 213 -5.40 -16.08 -16.48
C GLY A 213 -3.93 -15.98 -16.85
N VAL A 214 -3.23 -14.87 -16.54
CA VAL A 214 -1.81 -14.70 -16.82
C VAL A 214 -0.99 -15.22 -15.64
N PRO A 215 -0.21 -16.32 -15.81
CA PRO A 215 0.50 -16.98 -14.72
C PRO A 215 1.81 -16.27 -14.35
N GLN A 216 2.08 -16.20 -13.06
CA GLN A 216 3.26 -15.66 -12.43
C GLN A 216 4.10 -16.77 -11.77
N PRO A 217 5.38 -16.53 -11.45
CA PRO A 217 6.24 -17.54 -10.83
C PRO A 217 5.74 -17.92 -9.42
N PRO A 218 5.36 -19.20 -9.16
CA PRO A 218 4.75 -19.60 -7.88
C PRO A 218 5.62 -19.34 -6.65
N ALA A 219 6.95 -19.34 -6.81
CA ALA A 219 7.90 -19.07 -5.74
C ALA A 219 7.77 -17.65 -5.14
N HIS A 220 7.28 -16.70 -5.93
CA HIS A 220 7.10 -15.31 -5.51
C HIS A 220 5.64 -14.87 -5.49
N HIS A 221 4.77 -15.63 -6.17
CA HIS A 221 3.34 -15.37 -6.34
C HIS A 221 2.55 -16.67 -6.11
N PRO A 222 2.27 -17.04 -4.85
CA PRO A 222 1.54 -18.25 -4.52
C PRO A 222 0.15 -18.35 -5.17
N GLU A 223 -0.48 -17.20 -5.44
CA GLU A 223 -1.75 -17.07 -6.15
C GLU A 223 -1.66 -17.42 -7.64
N VAL A 224 -0.46 -17.39 -8.22
CA VAL A 224 -0.11 -17.61 -9.64
C VAL A 224 -0.78 -16.62 -10.60
N ASP A 225 -2.05 -16.31 -10.47
CA ASP A 225 -2.80 -15.45 -11.38
C ASP A 225 -2.51 -13.96 -11.17
N THR A 226 -2.10 -13.25 -12.22
CA THR A 226 -1.78 -11.81 -12.16
C THR A 226 -3.00 -10.94 -11.85
N GLY A 227 -4.18 -11.28 -12.37
CA GLY A 227 -5.41 -10.55 -12.06
C GLY A 227 -5.79 -10.69 -10.58
N VAL A 228 -5.69 -11.91 -10.04
CA VAL A 228 -5.91 -12.17 -8.61
C VAL A 228 -4.90 -11.42 -7.74
N HIS A 229 -3.62 -11.39 -8.13
CA HIS A 229 -2.57 -10.60 -7.46
C HIS A 229 -2.95 -9.13 -7.36
N VAL A 230 -3.26 -8.48 -8.49
CA VAL A 230 -3.61 -7.05 -8.51
C VAL A 230 -4.85 -6.76 -7.65
N MET A 231 -5.83 -7.66 -7.61
CA MET A 231 -7.00 -7.51 -6.73
C MET A 231 -6.63 -7.55 -5.24
N ARG A 232 -5.69 -8.40 -4.84
CA ARG A 232 -5.18 -8.45 -3.45
C ARG A 232 -4.37 -7.21 -3.12
N VAL A 233 -3.55 -6.74 -4.06
CA VAL A 233 -2.73 -5.52 -3.93
C VAL A 233 -3.59 -4.28 -3.69
N VAL A 234 -4.67 -4.09 -4.44
CA VAL A 234 -5.58 -2.94 -4.25
C VAL A 234 -6.40 -3.05 -2.96
N ASP A 235 -6.81 -4.25 -2.55
CA ASP A 235 -7.49 -4.47 -1.27
C ASP A 235 -6.55 -4.21 -0.08
N TRP A 236 -5.26 -4.56 -0.19
CA TRP A 236 -4.29 -4.24 0.84
C TRP A 236 -4.09 -2.73 0.95
N ALA A 237 -3.92 -2.02 -0.17
CA ALA A 237 -3.84 -0.56 -0.20
C ALA A 237 -5.07 0.10 0.47
N ALA A 238 -6.25 -0.52 0.29
CA ALA A 238 -7.48 -0.05 0.91
C ALA A 238 -7.49 -0.20 2.44
N ARG A 239 -7.06 -1.36 2.94
CA ARG A 239 -6.96 -1.63 4.39
C ARG A 239 -5.97 -0.71 5.09
N GLN A 240 -4.91 -0.29 4.41
CA GLN A 240 -3.94 0.67 4.95
C GLN A 240 -4.45 2.13 4.94
N GLY A 241 -5.63 2.41 4.38
CA GLY A 241 -6.16 3.77 4.31
C GLY A 241 -5.37 4.67 3.34
N PHE A 242 -4.64 4.10 2.38
CA PHE A 242 -3.82 4.88 1.47
C PHE A 242 -4.64 5.73 0.50
N SER A 243 -3.99 6.77 -0.04
CA SER A 243 -4.62 7.76 -0.91
C SER A 243 -5.06 7.17 -2.26
N LEU A 244 -5.97 7.87 -2.94
CA LEU A 244 -6.45 7.49 -4.27
C LEU A 244 -5.31 7.27 -5.27
N ALA A 245 -4.28 8.12 -5.24
CA ALA A 245 -3.13 8.00 -6.13
C ALA A 245 -2.37 6.68 -5.90
N VAL A 246 -2.17 6.30 -4.64
CA VAL A 246 -1.53 5.02 -4.27
C VAL A 246 -2.37 3.84 -4.72
N ARG A 247 -3.68 3.86 -4.45
CA ARG A 247 -4.59 2.76 -4.84
C ARG A 247 -4.69 2.60 -6.36
N PHE A 248 -4.69 3.70 -7.11
CA PHE A 248 -4.66 3.66 -8.57
C PHE A 248 -3.32 3.14 -9.11
N ALA A 249 -2.20 3.54 -8.51
CA ALA A 249 -0.88 3.00 -8.86
C ALA A 249 -0.78 1.49 -8.56
N ALA A 250 -1.31 1.06 -7.41
CA ALA A 250 -1.38 -0.34 -7.00
C ALA A 250 -2.23 -1.18 -7.98
N LEU A 251 -3.37 -0.68 -8.45
CA LEU A 251 -4.21 -1.33 -9.46
C LEU A 251 -3.47 -1.53 -10.81
N THR A 252 -2.55 -0.64 -11.16
CA THR A 252 -2.06 -0.52 -12.54
C THR A 252 -0.57 -0.81 -12.71
N HIS A 253 0.14 -1.21 -11.65
CA HIS A 253 1.58 -1.46 -11.71
C HIS A 253 1.98 -2.56 -12.72
N ASP A 254 1.10 -3.54 -12.90
CA ASP A 254 1.40 -4.80 -13.61
C ASP A 254 0.69 -4.97 -14.97
N LEU A 255 0.07 -3.91 -15.52
CA LEU A 255 -0.69 -4.00 -16.78
C LEU A 255 0.10 -4.63 -17.95
N GLY A 256 1.43 -4.43 -17.99
CA GLY A 256 2.33 -4.96 -19.00
C GLY A 256 2.51 -6.48 -18.97
N LYS A 257 2.13 -7.16 -17.88
CA LYS A 257 2.10 -8.63 -17.83
C LYS A 257 1.01 -9.18 -18.75
N GLY A 258 -0.15 -8.50 -18.81
CA GLY A 258 -1.29 -8.85 -19.66
C GLY A 258 -1.04 -8.80 -21.17
N THR A 259 0.05 -8.16 -21.61
CA THR A 259 0.48 -8.11 -23.01
C THR A 259 1.73 -8.93 -23.29
N THR A 260 2.20 -9.72 -22.31
CA THR A 260 3.33 -10.62 -22.50
C THR A 260 2.89 -11.84 -23.31
N PRO A 261 3.61 -12.19 -24.40
CA PRO A 261 3.32 -13.40 -25.16
C PRO A 261 3.40 -14.68 -24.29
N PRO A 262 2.50 -15.67 -24.45
CA PRO A 262 2.49 -16.89 -23.63
C PRO A 262 3.81 -17.66 -23.60
N GLU A 263 4.59 -17.63 -24.69
CA GLU A 263 5.92 -18.24 -24.79
C GLU A 263 6.96 -17.61 -23.85
N CYS A 264 6.69 -16.40 -23.35
CA CYS A 264 7.55 -15.65 -22.42
C CYS A 264 7.06 -15.73 -20.96
N TRP A 265 5.98 -16.46 -20.70
CA TRP A 265 5.49 -16.70 -19.34
C TRP A 265 6.40 -17.69 -18.60
N PRO A 266 6.48 -17.61 -17.26
CA PRO A 266 5.91 -16.59 -16.37
C PRO A 266 6.90 -15.45 -16.05
N LYS A 267 7.92 -15.22 -16.89
CA LYS A 267 9.02 -14.28 -16.58
C LYS A 267 8.70 -12.82 -16.90
N HIS A 268 7.82 -12.57 -17.87
CA HIS A 268 7.32 -11.22 -18.20
C HIS A 268 8.40 -10.16 -18.43
N HIS A 269 9.45 -10.49 -19.18
CA HIS A 269 10.55 -9.55 -19.43
C HIS A 269 10.05 -8.22 -20.01
N GLY A 270 10.51 -7.11 -19.42
CA GLY A 270 10.17 -5.75 -19.85
C GLY A 270 8.71 -5.34 -19.62
N HIS A 271 7.98 -6.04 -18.74
CA HIS A 271 6.61 -5.68 -18.43
C HIS A 271 6.52 -4.31 -17.76
N GLU A 272 7.53 -3.86 -17.01
CA GLU A 272 7.52 -2.57 -16.33
C GLU A 272 7.42 -1.40 -17.31
N ALA A 273 8.19 -1.45 -18.41
CA ALA A 273 8.15 -0.45 -19.47
C ALA A 273 6.79 -0.47 -20.19
N ARG A 274 6.27 -1.67 -20.51
CA ARG A 274 4.95 -1.83 -21.14
C ARG A 274 3.83 -1.36 -20.22
N SER A 275 3.89 -1.66 -18.92
CA SER A 275 2.94 -1.20 -17.91
C SER A 275 2.90 0.32 -17.92
N ALA A 276 4.05 1.00 -17.88
CA ALA A 276 4.10 2.46 -17.90
C ALA A 276 3.39 3.07 -19.13
N ASP A 277 3.54 2.47 -20.31
CA ASP A 277 2.88 2.93 -21.53
C ASP A 277 1.36 2.67 -21.50
N LEU A 278 0.95 1.48 -21.04
CA LEU A 278 -0.47 1.12 -20.86
C LEU A 278 -1.15 2.02 -19.82
N VAL A 279 -0.49 2.35 -18.72
CA VAL A 279 -1.00 3.28 -17.69
C VAL A 279 -1.24 4.66 -18.29
N ARG A 280 -0.32 5.18 -19.12
CA ARG A 280 -0.51 6.48 -19.79
C ARG A 280 -1.73 6.47 -20.70
N ALA A 281 -1.85 5.45 -21.56
CA ALA A 281 -2.96 5.31 -22.49
C ALA A 281 -4.31 5.17 -21.77
N LEU A 282 -4.37 4.32 -20.74
CA LEU A 282 -5.56 4.17 -19.90
C LEU A 282 -5.93 5.49 -19.22
N SER A 283 -4.93 6.17 -18.63
CA SER A 283 -5.14 7.42 -17.90
C SER A 283 -5.68 8.54 -18.78
N GLU A 284 -5.19 8.64 -20.01
CA GLU A 284 -5.70 9.58 -21.00
C GLU A 284 -7.14 9.26 -21.41
N ARG A 285 -7.42 7.97 -21.68
CA ARG A 285 -8.73 7.48 -22.13
C ARG A 285 -9.85 7.74 -21.12
N ILE A 286 -9.58 7.57 -19.83
CA ILE A 286 -10.60 7.77 -18.77
C ILE A 286 -10.44 9.10 -18.02
N ARG A 287 -9.54 10.00 -18.47
CA ARG A 287 -9.31 11.33 -17.87
C ARG A 287 -8.89 11.30 -16.39
N VAL A 288 -7.96 10.40 -16.07
CA VAL A 288 -7.36 10.31 -14.73
C VAL A 288 -6.61 11.62 -14.39
N PRO A 289 -6.76 12.17 -13.17
CA PRO A 289 -5.99 13.31 -12.70
C PRO A 289 -4.49 13.09 -12.80
N VAL A 290 -3.76 14.16 -13.11
CA VAL A 290 -2.32 14.13 -13.36
C VAL A 290 -1.56 13.47 -12.20
N ASP A 291 -1.87 13.82 -10.95
CA ASP A 291 -1.15 13.28 -9.78
C ASP A 291 -1.29 11.76 -9.66
N CYS A 292 -2.48 11.20 -9.93
CA CYS A 292 -2.71 9.75 -9.94
C CYS A 292 -1.95 9.09 -11.10
N ARG A 293 -2.05 9.65 -12.31
CA ARG A 293 -1.36 9.13 -13.51
C ARG A 293 0.15 9.09 -13.30
N GLU A 294 0.73 10.20 -12.88
CA GLU A 294 2.17 10.34 -12.77
C GLU A 294 2.74 9.38 -11.71
N LEU A 295 2.05 9.22 -10.56
CA LEU A 295 2.45 8.22 -9.56
C LEU A 295 2.35 6.79 -10.13
N ALA A 296 1.23 6.44 -10.76
CA ALA A 296 1.02 5.13 -11.35
C ALA A 296 2.07 4.77 -12.41
N VAL A 297 2.46 5.72 -13.26
CA VAL A 297 3.51 5.53 -14.26
C VAL A 297 4.88 5.28 -13.61
N ALA A 298 5.20 5.97 -12.51
CA ALA A 298 6.45 5.76 -11.79
C ALA A 298 6.49 4.37 -11.14
N VAL A 299 5.40 3.95 -10.47
CA VAL A 299 5.27 2.62 -9.85
C VAL A 299 5.35 1.52 -10.89
N ALA A 300 4.57 1.62 -11.98
CA ALA A 300 4.60 0.66 -13.08
C ALA A 300 6.01 0.44 -13.63
N ARG A 301 6.80 1.51 -13.78
CA ARG A 301 8.15 1.45 -14.33
C ARG A 301 9.20 0.93 -13.34
N GLU A 302 9.07 1.22 -12.05
CA GLU A 302 10.17 1.08 -11.10
C GLU A 302 9.91 0.13 -9.92
N HIS A 303 8.70 -0.41 -9.74
CA HIS A 303 8.39 -1.30 -8.60
C HIS A 303 9.35 -2.51 -8.52
N GLY A 304 9.74 -3.10 -9.66
CA GLY A 304 10.74 -4.17 -9.72
C GLY A 304 12.12 -3.76 -9.17
N ASN A 305 12.54 -2.50 -9.37
CA ASN A 305 13.78 -1.97 -8.79
C ASN A 305 13.67 -1.77 -7.28
N VAL A 306 12.48 -1.47 -6.76
CA VAL A 306 12.25 -1.36 -5.31
C VAL A 306 12.41 -2.73 -4.64
N HIS A 307 11.83 -3.80 -5.19
CA HIS A 307 12.01 -5.16 -4.66
C HIS A 307 13.48 -5.59 -4.58
N ARG A 308 14.32 -5.04 -5.45
CA ARG A 308 15.75 -5.33 -5.54
C ARG A 308 16.62 -4.21 -4.97
N ALA A 309 16.06 -3.25 -4.23
CA ALA A 309 16.76 -2.02 -3.83
C ALA A 309 18.11 -2.28 -3.15
N LEU A 310 18.19 -3.31 -2.30
CA LEU A 310 19.41 -3.68 -1.57
C LEU A 310 20.53 -4.22 -2.50
N GLU A 311 20.16 -4.78 -3.65
CA GLU A 311 21.09 -5.32 -4.66
C GLU A 311 21.60 -4.23 -5.62
N LEU A 312 20.92 -3.08 -5.69
CA LEU A 312 21.25 -2.03 -6.64
C LEU A 312 22.60 -1.38 -6.30
N ARG A 313 23.34 -0.99 -7.35
CA ARG A 313 24.54 -0.16 -7.20
C ARG A 313 24.14 1.25 -6.73
N PRO A 314 24.97 1.95 -5.93
CA PRO A 314 24.65 3.30 -5.45
C PRO A 314 24.22 4.28 -6.55
N GLY A 315 24.89 4.26 -7.72
CA GLY A 315 24.50 5.09 -8.85
C GLY A 315 23.10 4.76 -9.38
N THR A 316 22.75 3.47 -9.47
CA THR A 316 21.42 3.03 -9.89
C THR A 316 20.34 3.40 -8.87
N VAL A 317 20.66 3.41 -7.58
CA VAL A 317 19.76 3.94 -6.53
C VAL A 317 19.52 5.43 -6.74
N VAL A 318 20.57 6.24 -7.00
CA VAL A 318 20.41 7.67 -7.28
C VAL A 318 19.58 7.90 -8.55
N GLU A 319 19.82 7.14 -9.62
CA GLU A 319 19.00 7.23 -10.84
C GLU A 319 17.53 6.91 -10.57
N LEU A 320 17.23 5.87 -9.76
CA LEU A 320 15.87 5.55 -9.34
C LEU A 320 15.24 6.75 -8.60
N LEU A 321 15.94 7.32 -7.62
CA LEU A 321 15.48 8.49 -6.86
C LEU A 321 15.21 9.71 -7.77
N GLU A 322 16.02 9.91 -8.81
CA GLU A 322 15.78 10.96 -9.82
C GLU A 322 14.55 10.66 -10.70
N ARG A 323 14.40 9.41 -11.16
CA ARG A 323 13.28 9.01 -12.03
C ARG A 323 11.92 9.09 -11.34
N VAL A 324 11.87 8.84 -10.04
CA VAL A 324 10.65 8.98 -9.22
C VAL A 324 10.50 10.37 -8.59
N ASP A 325 11.39 11.30 -8.93
CA ASP A 325 11.39 12.69 -8.50
C ASP A 325 11.49 12.91 -6.98
N ALA A 326 12.16 12.00 -6.27
CA ALA A 326 12.22 11.97 -4.81
C ALA A 326 12.85 13.22 -4.19
N PHE A 327 13.77 13.88 -4.91
CA PHE A 327 14.44 15.08 -4.42
C PHE A 327 13.55 16.33 -4.40
N ARG A 328 12.55 16.41 -5.30
CA ARG A 328 11.66 17.58 -5.42
C ARG A 328 10.28 17.34 -4.82
N ARG A 329 9.87 16.08 -4.71
CA ARG A 329 8.53 15.64 -4.26
C ARG A 329 8.65 14.51 -3.23
N PRO A 330 9.21 14.76 -2.03
CA PRO A 330 9.40 13.71 -1.02
C PRO A 330 8.08 13.04 -0.60
N GLU A 331 6.98 13.78 -0.57
CA GLU A 331 5.64 13.25 -0.28
C GLU A 331 5.15 12.26 -1.36
N ARG A 332 5.47 12.52 -2.63
CA ARG A 332 5.14 11.60 -3.73
C ARG A 332 6.04 10.38 -3.73
N PHE A 333 7.29 10.53 -3.31
CA PHE A 333 8.19 9.41 -3.11
C PHE A 333 7.69 8.46 -2.01
N GLU A 334 7.14 9.00 -0.92
CA GLU A 334 6.51 8.16 0.10
C GLU A 334 5.29 7.42 -0.46
N ALA A 335 4.42 8.09 -1.21
CA ALA A 335 3.31 7.44 -1.91
C ALA A 335 3.77 6.35 -2.91
N PHE A 336 4.92 6.55 -3.56
CA PHE A 336 5.54 5.57 -4.44
C PHE A 336 5.99 4.31 -3.65
N LEU A 337 6.64 4.50 -2.51
CA LEU A 337 7.03 3.40 -1.62
C LEU A 337 5.82 2.64 -1.08
N GLN A 338 4.76 3.36 -0.67
CA GLN A 338 3.49 2.76 -0.23
C GLN A 338 2.90 1.84 -1.30
N ALA A 339 2.85 2.29 -2.57
CA ALA A 339 2.33 1.46 -3.67
C ALA A 339 3.20 0.22 -3.94
N CYS A 340 4.53 0.34 -3.86
CA CYS A 340 5.43 -0.81 -3.99
C CYS A 340 5.29 -1.79 -2.83
N GLU A 341 5.04 -1.30 -1.62
CA GLU A 341 4.71 -2.13 -0.48
C GLU A 341 3.38 -2.86 -0.68
N CYS A 342 2.38 -2.23 -1.30
CA CYS A 342 1.13 -2.92 -1.65
C CYS A 342 1.38 -4.13 -2.55
N ASP A 343 2.25 -4.01 -3.55
CA ASP A 343 2.64 -5.12 -4.44
C ASP A 343 3.38 -6.24 -3.67
N PHE A 344 4.27 -5.89 -2.74
CA PHE A 344 4.94 -6.88 -1.91
C PHE A 344 3.98 -7.62 -0.98
N ARG A 345 3.10 -6.87 -0.29
CA ARG A 345 2.21 -7.37 0.77
C ARG A 345 0.94 -8.01 0.23
N GLY A 346 0.55 -7.71 -1.02
CA GLY A 346 -0.62 -8.28 -1.69
C GLY A 346 -0.52 -9.77 -2.03
N ARG A 347 0.53 -10.46 -1.57
CA ARG A 347 0.78 -11.88 -1.84
C ARG A 347 0.42 -12.71 -0.61
N PRO A 348 -0.22 -13.88 -0.76
CA PRO A 348 -0.52 -14.75 0.38
C PRO A 348 0.73 -15.11 1.19
N GLY A 349 0.69 -14.86 2.50
CA GLY A 349 1.81 -15.14 3.41
C GLY A 349 2.94 -14.11 3.40
N TYR A 350 2.71 -12.94 2.79
CA TYR A 350 3.65 -11.81 2.78
C TYR A 350 3.18 -10.64 3.64
N GLU A 351 1.99 -10.75 4.24
CA GLU A 351 1.35 -9.69 5.03
C GLU A 351 2.27 -9.16 6.13
N ASP A 352 3.04 -10.03 6.78
CA ASP A 352 3.95 -9.68 7.88
C ASP A 352 5.44 -9.90 7.53
N LYS A 353 5.77 -10.31 6.30
CA LYS A 353 7.18 -10.54 5.90
C LYS A 353 8.00 -9.24 5.93
N ALA A 354 9.26 -9.34 6.32
CA ALA A 354 10.15 -8.18 6.31
C ALA A 354 10.31 -7.64 4.87
N PHE A 355 10.11 -6.33 4.72
CA PHE A 355 10.33 -5.61 3.46
C PHE A 355 11.28 -4.43 3.73
N PRO A 356 12.61 -4.65 3.74
CA PRO A 356 13.59 -3.63 4.12
C PRO A 356 13.80 -2.55 3.04
N ALA A 357 13.33 -2.78 1.81
CA ALA A 357 13.60 -1.92 0.67
C ALA A 357 13.12 -0.47 0.83
N PRO A 358 11.90 -0.17 1.33
CA PRO A 358 11.48 1.21 1.59
C PRO A 358 12.39 1.93 2.59
N GLY A 359 12.76 1.28 3.69
CA GLY A 359 13.69 1.84 4.68
C GLY A 359 15.06 2.15 4.07
N HIS A 360 15.61 1.20 3.30
CA HIS A 360 16.87 1.36 2.57
C HIS A 360 16.84 2.57 1.61
N LEU A 361 15.77 2.72 0.82
CA LEU A 361 15.64 3.81 -0.14
C LEU A 361 15.44 5.18 0.53
N ARG A 362 14.73 5.25 1.67
CA ARG A 362 14.61 6.49 2.47
C ARG A 362 15.96 6.93 3.01
N GLN A 363 16.77 6.01 3.53
CA GLN A 363 18.12 6.30 4.02
C GLN A 363 19.06 6.73 2.89
N ALA A 364 18.98 6.07 1.74
CA ALA A 364 19.74 6.47 0.56
C ALA A 364 19.34 7.88 0.06
N LEU A 365 18.04 8.22 0.08
CA LEU A 365 17.56 9.56 -0.24
C LEU A 365 18.13 10.60 0.73
N GLN A 366 18.06 10.34 2.02
CA GLN A 366 18.61 11.23 3.05
C GLN A 366 20.11 11.46 2.83
N ALA A 367 20.88 10.40 2.55
CA ALA A 367 22.29 10.50 2.25
C ALA A 367 22.56 11.38 1.02
N ALA A 368 21.79 11.18 -0.06
CA ALA A 368 21.91 11.97 -1.29
C ALA A 368 21.46 13.45 -1.12
N GLN A 369 20.52 13.72 -0.21
CA GLN A 369 20.04 15.08 0.10
C GLN A 369 21.04 15.91 0.90
N THR A 370 22.08 15.30 1.50
CA THR A 370 23.16 16.06 2.17
C THR A 370 24.01 16.87 1.20
N ILE A 371 23.91 16.60 -0.12
CA ILE A 371 24.65 17.30 -1.16
C ILE A 371 23.94 18.60 -1.54
N ASP A 372 24.61 19.73 -1.32
CA ASP A 372 24.18 21.04 -1.86
C ASP A 372 24.37 21.04 -3.39
N ALA A 373 23.28 20.76 -4.09
CA ALA A 373 23.26 20.73 -5.55
C ALA A 373 23.58 22.11 -6.16
N ALA A 374 23.26 23.22 -5.48
CA ALA A 374 23.54 24.56 -5.97
C ALA A 374 25.03 24.89 -5.86
N GLU A 375 25.67 24.48 -4.77
CA GLU A 375 27.13 24.58 -4.63
C GLU A 375 27.87 23.73 -5.66
N VAL A 376 27.46 22.47 -5.84
CA VAL A 376 28.05 21.60 -6.88
C VAL A 376 27.86 22.21 -8.27
N ALA A 377 26.70 22.78 -8.57
CA ALA A 377 26.43 23.44 -9.84
C ALA A 377 27.31 24.68 -10.08
N ARG A 378 27.55 25.51 -9.05
CA ARG A 378 28.42 26.70 -9.16
C ARG A 378 29.88 26.36 -9.46
N ASN A 379 30.34 25.20 -8.99
CA ASN A 379 31.73 24.76 -9.13
C ASN A 379 31.96 23.79 -10.31
N ALA A 380 30.91 23.43 -11.04
CA ALA A 380 30.98 22.52 -12.17
C ALA A 380 31.04 23.27 -13.51
N ASP A 381 31.61 22.62 -14.52
CA ASP A 381 31.45 23.03 -15.92
C ASP A 381 29.94 23.11 -16.25
N PRO A 382 29.42 24.25 -16.78
CA PRO A 382 28.03 24.41 -17.18
C PRO A 382 27.48 23.26 -18.04
N ALA A 383 28.29 22.66 -18.91
CA ALA A 383 27.87 21.54 -19.76
C ALA A 383 27.70 20.22 -18.99
N ARG A 384 28.25 20.12 -17.76
CA ARG A 384 28.32 18.88 -16.97
C ARG A 384 27.70 19.01 -15.58
N ILE A 385 26.91 20.06 -15.32
CA ILE A 385 26.27 20.28 -14.02
C ILE A 385 25.46 19.06 -13.57
N ARG A 386 24.64 18.47 -14.47
CA ARG A 386 23.82 17.31 -14.15
C ARG A 386 24.68 16.11 -13.72
N ASP A 387 25.73 15.81 -14.49
CA ASP A 387 26.66 14.72 -14.19
C ASP A 387 27.38 14.97 -12.86
N ALA A 388 27.82 16.21 -12.60
CA ALA A 388 28.52 16.57 -11.38
C ALA A 388 27.64 16.36 -10.13
N ILE A 389 26.38 16.80 -10.18
CA ILE A 389 25.40 16.59 -9.11
C ILE A 389 25.14 15.09 -8.92
N PHE A 390 24.91 14.35 -10.01
CA PHE A 390 24.69 12.91 -9.97
C PHE A 390 25.87 12.17 -9.33
N GLN A 391 27.11 12.50 -9.71
CA GLN A 391 28.32 11.90 -9.16
C GLN A 391 28.52 12.26 -7.68
N ALA A 392 28.22 13.50 -7.28
CA ALA A 392 28.29 13.92 -5.89
C ALA A 392 27.29 13.14 -5.01
N ARG A 393 26.04 13.00 -5.46
CA ARG A 393 25.03 12.19 -4.78
C ARG A 393 25.41 10.71 -4.73
N THR A 394 25.93 10.17 -5.83
CA THR A 394 26.39 8.78 -5.89
C THR A 394 27.51 8.51 -4.89
N ARG A 395 28.48 9.43 -4.75
CA ARG A 395 29.52 9.35 -3.71
C ARG A 395 28.92 9.41 -2.30
N ALA A 396 27.94 10.26 -2.05
CA ALA A 396 27.27 10.35 -0.75
C ALA A 396 26.57 9.04 -0.36
N VAL A 397 25.79 8.45 -1.29
CA VAL A 397 25.13 7.16 -1.08
C VAL A 397 26.15 6.03 -0.92
N THR A 398 27.26 6.08 -1.66
CA THR A 398 28.35 5.10 -1.53
C THR A 398 29.00 5.17 -0.14
N ALA A 399 29.33 6.39 0.33
CA ALA A 399 29.91 6.61 1.64
C ALA A 399 28.95 6.22 2.77
N TRP A 400 27.66 6.55 2.65
CA TRP A 400 26.64 6.09 3.59
C TRP A 400 26.55 4.57 3.63
N ARG A 401 26.54 3.90 2.48
CA ARG A 401 26.49 2.43 2.41
C ARG A 401 27.73 1.78 3.03
N ALA A 402 28.91 2.37 2.81
CA ALA A 402 30.16 1.91 3.43
C ALA A 402 30.11 2.05 4.96
N ARG A 403 29.71 3.21 5.48
CA ARG A 403 29.54 3.44 6.93
C ARG A 403 28.47 2.55 7.55
N ALA A 404 27.38 2.31 6.82
CA ALA A 404 26.34 1.38 7.26
C ALA A 404 26.87 -0.06 7.37
N ALA A 405 27.83 -0.44 6.51
CA ALA A 405 28.46 -1.75 6.48
C ALA A 405 29.63 -1.93 7.46
N GLU A 406 30.13 -0.86 8.09
CA GLU A 406 31.21 -0.95 9.09
C GLU A 406 30.73 -1.76 10.31
N PRO A 407 31.49 -2.80 10.71
CA PRO A 407 31.23 -3.51 11.95
C PRO A 407 31.31 -2.56 13.14
N ARG A 408 30.38 -2.69 14.08
CA ARG A 408 30.40 -1.92 15.32
C ARG A 408 29.75 -2.71 16.46
N TRP A 409 30.02 -2.25 17.66
CA TRP A 409 29.42 -2.79 18.88
C TRP A 409 28.81 -1.66 19.72
N GLU A 410 27.82 -2.01 20.54
CA GLU A 410 27.20 -1.09 21.49
C GLU A 410 26.73 -1.84 22.75
N HIS A 411 26.64 -1.12 23.86
CA HIS A 411 25.94 -1.58 25.05
C HIS A 411 24.51 -1.05 25.04
N PHE A 412 23.57 -1.80 25.61
CA PHE A 412 22.19 -1.34 25.81
C PHE A 412 21.74 -1.59 27.26
N PRO A 413 20.89 -0.70 27.81
CA PRO A 413 20.48 -0.78 29.20
C PRO A 413 19.57 -2.00 29.46
N HIS A 414 19.86 -2.73 30.53
CA HIS A 414 19.01 -3.77 31.09
C HIS A 414 18.87 -3.55 32.61
N GLN A 415 17.76 -3.99 33.22
CA GLN A 415 17.41 -3.56 34.59
C GLN A 415 18.37 -4.06 35.68
N ALA A 416 19.01 -5.22 35.47
CA ALA A 416 19.87 -5.86 36.47
C ALA A 416 21.34 -6.02 36.02
N ASP A 417 21.59 -5.95 34.71
CA ASP A 417 22.81 -6.42 34.05
C ASP A 417 23.14 -5.56 32.82
N MET A 418 24.14 -5.94 32.03
CA MET A 418 24.53 -5.19 30.83
C MET A 418 24.13 -5.92 29.54
N GLY A 419 23.47 -5.22 28.63
CA GLY A 419 23.23 -5.70 27.27
C GLY A 419 24.45 -5.49 26.38
N VAL A 420 24.88 -6.51 25.65
CA VAL A 420 25.95 -6.43 24.64
C VAL A 420 25.37 -6.68 23.26
N ARG A 421 25.76 -5.85 22.28
CA ARG A 421 25.29 -5.97 20.90
C ARG A 421 26.44 -5.77 19.93
N GLY A 422 26.60 -6.73 19.03
CA GLY A 422 27.47 -6.65 17.86
C GLY A 422 26.65 -6.51 16.58
N VAL A 423 27.14 -5.69 15.66
CA VAL A 423 26.54 -5.46 14.36
C VAL A 423 27.60 -5.58 13.28
N GLY A 424 27.32 -6.35 12.23
CA GLY A 424 28.28 -6.59 11.16
C GLY A 424 27.66 -6.89 9.80
N PRO A 425 28.47 -6.85 8.73
CA PRO A 425 28.04 -7.22 7.38
C PRO A 425 27.81 -8.74 7.22
N THR A 426 28.37 -9.56 8.10
CA THR A 426 28.20 -11.01 8.18
C THR A 426 27.83 -11.41 9.60
N LEU A 427 27.23 -12.60 9.79
CA LEU A 427 26.93 -13.13 11.11
C LEU A 427 28.21 -13.29 11.95
N ALA A 428 29.29 -13.77 11.33
CA ALA A 428 30.61 -13.84 11.94
C ALA A 428 31.11 -12.48 12.44
N ALA A 429 31.03 -11.43 11.62
CA ALA A 429 31.41 -10.08 12.03
C ALA A 429 30.52 -9.55 13.17
N ALA A 430 29.23 -9.88 13.18
CA ALA A 430 28.35 -9.53 14.30
C ALA A 430 28.77 -10.23 15.60
N PHE A 431 29.21 -11.49 15.53
CA PHE A 431 29.71 -12.25 16.69
C PHE A 431 31.04 -11.70 17.21
N GLU A 432 31.95 -11.31 16.31
CA GLU A 432 33.21 -10.64 16.66
C GLU A 432 32.94 -9.32 17.40
N GLN A 433 31.98 -8.53 16.92
CA GLN A 433 31.60 -7.27 17.56
C GLN A 433 30.87 -7.49 18.89
N ALA A 434 30.08 -8.56 19.04
CA ALA A 434 29.45 -8.90 20.31
C ALA A 434 30.50 -9.29 21.37
N ALA A 435 31.53 -10.05 20.98
CA ALA A 435 32.67 -10.37 21.84
C ALA A 435 33.48 -9.12 22.24
N LEU A 436 33.61 -8.16 21.30
CA LEU A 436 34.26 -6.88 21.59
C LEU A 436 33.42 -6.02 22.55
N ALA A 437 32.09 -5.97 22.40
CA ALA A 437 31.20 -5.35 23.38
C ALA A 437 31.31 -6.00 24.76
N MET A 438 31.39 -7.33 24.82
CA MET A 438 31.57 -8.05 26.08
C MET A 438 32.90 -7.67 26.76
N THR A 439 33.99 -7.60 26.01
CA THR A 439 35.27 -7.10 26.53
C THR A 439 35.12 -5.66 27.04
N ALA A 440 34.38 -4.82 26.31
CA ALA A 440 34.10 -3.44 26.67
C ALA A 440 33.30 -3.26 27.97
N VAL A 441 32.61 -4.31 28.44
CA VAL A 441 31.98 -4.32 29.76
C VAL A 441 33.04 -4.44 30.86
N VAL A 442 34.11 -5.21 30.64
CA VAL A 442 35.20 -5.41 31.60
C VAL A 442 36.19 -4.24 31.57
N THR A 443 36.67 -3.84 30.40
CA THR A 443 37.69 -2.81 30.22
C THR A 443 37.58 -2.14 28.84
N ASP A 444 38.24 -1.00 28.64
CA ASP A 444 38.43 -0.42 27.31
C ASP A 444 39.23 -1.39 26.42
N PRO A 445 38.64 -1.97 25.35
CA PRO A 445 39.30 -2.97 24.53
C PRO A 445 40.57 -2.44 23.84
N ALA A 446 40.70 -1.12 23.64
CA ALA A 446 41.90 -0.52 23.07
C ALA A 446 43.13 -0.64 23.98
N ARG A 447 42.94 -0.93 25.27
CA ARG A 447 44.03 -1.16 26.23
C ARG A 447 44.54 -2.59 26.21
N VAL A 448 43.84 -3.51 25.57
CA VAL A 448 44.19 -4.94 25.55
C VAL A 448 44.96 -5.25 24.26
N ALA A 449 46.21 -5.65 24.38
CA ALA A 449 47.07 -6.01 23.26
C ALA A 449 46.72 -7.40 22.71
N PRO A 450 46.57 -7.57 21.38
CA PRO A 450 46.21 -8.85 20.77
C PRO A 450 47.45 -9.74 20.54
N ASP A 451 48.19 -10.07 21.59
CA ASP A 451 49.52 -10.70 21.50
C ASP A 451 49.48 -12.24 21.52
N GLU A 452 48.61 -12.82 22.35
CA GLU A 452 48.44 -14.26 22.50
C GLU A 452 47.11 -14.72 21.90
N ALA A 453 47.16 -15.79 21.10
CA ALA A 453 46.02 -16.35 20.39
C ALA A 453 45.46 -17.59 21.09
N VAL A 454 44.13 -17.67 21.21
CA VAL A 454 43.40 -18.81 21.75
C VAL A 454 42.36 -19.27 20.73
N GLU A 455 42.39 -20.55 20.39
CA GLU A 455 41.43 -21.19 19.49
C GLU A 455 40.21 -21.68 20.27
N ILE A 456 39.02 -21.35 19.77
CA ILE A 456 37.74 -21.68 20.39
C ILE A 456 36.83 -22.33 19.36
N ARG A 457 36.12 -23.37 19.79
CA ARG A 457 35.16 -24.13 18.98
C ARG A 457 33.85 -24.29 19.72
N CYS A 458 32.76 -23.94 19.05
CA CYS A 458 31.40 -24.09 19.57
C CYS A 458 30.52 -24.76 18.50
N GLU A 459 29.52 -25.50 18.93
CA GLU A 459 28.51 -26.09 18.05
C GLU A 459 27.15 -26.02 18.74
N ALA A 460 26.16 -25.48 18.04
CA ALA A 460 24.82 -25.25 18.58
C ALA A 460 23.76 -25.39 17.48
N PRO A 461 22.51 -25.75 17.81
CA PRO A 461 21.50 -26.10 16.81
C PRO A 461 20.98 -24.91 16.00
N ASP A 462 21.22 -23.67 16.44
CA ASP A 462 20.83 -22.43 15.75
C ASP A 462 21.81 -21.29 16.05
N GLU A 463 21.68 -20.19 15.32
CA GLU A 463 22.57 -19.03 15.43
C GLU A 463 22.47 -18.31 16.79
N GLU A 464 21.32 -18.34 17.45
CA GLU A 464 21.12 -17.65 18.73
C GLU A 464 21.85 -18.39 19.85
N LEU A 465 21.68 -19.70 19.93
CA LEU A 465 22.40 -20.54 20.88
C LEU A 465 23.90 -20.57 20.59
N LEU A 466 24.29 -20.54 19.31
CA LEU A 466 25.70 -20.48 18.92
C LEU A 466 26.38 -19.18 19.41
N LEU A 467 25.64 -18.06 19.42
CA LEU A 467 26.12 -16.79 20.00
C LEU A 467 26.35 -16.91 21.50
N ALA A 468 25.39 -17.48 22.23
CA ALA A 468 25.50 -17.64 23.68
C ALA A 468 26.68 -18.56 24.05
N ASP A 469 26.83 -19.69 23.34
CA ASP A 469 27.94 -20.62 23.57
C ASP A 469 29.30 -20.00 23.23
N TRP A 470 29.38 -19.22 22.15
CA TRP A 470 30.57 -18.47 21.77
C TRP A 470 31.03 -17.50 22.88
N LEU A 471 30.11 -16.67 23.37
CA LEU A 471 30.44 -15.70 24.42
C LEU A 471 30.77 -16.38 25.74
N ASN A 472 30.06 -17.46 26.11
CA ASN A 472 30.38 -18.23 27.31
C ASN A 472 31.72 -18.97 27.22
N ALA A 473 32.08 -19.50 26.05
CA ALA A 473 33.41 -20.09 25.83
C ALA A 473 34.53 -19.05 25.98
N LEU A 474 34.33 -17.83 25.47
CA LEU A 474 35.26 -16.73 25.70
C LEU A 474 35.40 -16.38 27.18
N ILE A 475 34.29 -16.25 27.91
CA ILE A 475 34.29 -15.99 29.36
C ILE A 475 35.07 -17.08 30.11
N LEU A 476 34.85 -18.35 29.74
CA LEU A 476 35.59 -19.48 30.32
C LEU A 476 37.11 -19.37 30.07
N GLU A 477 37.52 -19.06 28.84
CA GLU A 477 38.94 -18.89 28.52
C GLU A 477 39.56 -17.67 29.23
N MET A 478 38.83 -16.56 29.33
CA MET A 478 39.24 -15.38 30.10
C MET A 478 39.50 -15.75 31.57
N ALA A 479 38.58 -16.49 32.20
CA ALA A 479 38.69 -16.90 33.60
C ALA A 479 39.81 -17.94 33.81
N ALA A 480 39.88 -18.97 32.95
CA ALA A 480 40.84 -20.07 33.07
C ALA A 480 42.28 -19.61 32.85
N ARG A 481 42.50 -18.68 31.91
CA ARG A 481 43.84 -18.18 31.56
C ARG A 481 44.20 -16.87 32.26
N ARG A 482 43.24 -16.23 32.92
CA ARG A 482 43.35 -14.85 33.43
C ARG A 482 43.79 -13.90 32.31
N MET A 483 43.07 -13.93 31.19
CA MET A 483 43.34 -13.12 30.00
C MET A 483 42.15 -12.25 29.63
N LEU A 484 42.41 -11.16 28.91
CA LEU A 484 41.40 -10.37 28.21
C LEU A 484 41.69 -10.41 26.71
N PHE A 485 40.64 -10.41 25.88
CA PHE A 485 40.75 -10.50 24.42
C PHE A 485 40.24 -9.22 23.77
N SER A 486 40.87 -8.72 22.71
CA SER A 486 40.46 -7.48 22.01
C SER A 486 40.32 -7.62 20.51
N ARG A 487 40.68 -8.79 19.97
CA ARG A 487 40.53 -9.10 18.55
C ARG A 487 39.99 -10.51 18.40
N PHE A 488 39.07 -10.67 17.47
CA PHE A 488 38.39 -11.92 17.20
C PHE A 488 38.35 -12.14 15.69
N GLU A 489 38.51 -13.38 15.26
CA GLU A 489 38.28 -13.81 13.88
C GLU A 489 37.38 -15.03 13.94
N VAL A 490 36.15 -14.90 13.42
CA VAL A 490 35.12 -15.93 13.52
C VAL A 490 34.83 -16.51 12.14
N SER A 491 34.79 -17.83 12.06
CA SER A 491 34.37 -18.58 10.88
C SER A 491 33.20 -19.49 11.23
N LEU A 492 32.15 -19.43 10.42
CA LEU A 492 30.91 -20.19 10.62
C LEU A 492 30.73 -21.21 9.51
N HIS A 493 30.45 -22.46 9.90
CA HIS A 493 30.24 -23.58 8.99
C HIS A 493 29.03 -24.41 9.45
N GLY A 494 27.87 -24.14 8.85
CA GLY A 494 26.60 -24.76 9.29
C GLY A 494 26.30 -24.37 10.73
N HIS A 495 26.23 -25.36 11.61
CA HIS A 495 25.97 -25.21 13.05
C HIS A 495 27.24 -25.06 13.90
N GLY A 496 28.42 -25.06 13.28
CA GLY A 496 29.71 -24.95 13.96
C GLY A 496 30.33 -23.56 13.83
N LEU A 497 30.99 -23.13 14.90
CA LEU A 497 31.83 -21.94 14.98
C LEU A 497 33.27 -22.34 15.27
N HIS A 498 34.19 -21.79 14.48
CA HIS A 498 35.62 -21.81 14.75
C HIS A 498 36.11 -20.37 14.87
N ALA A 499 36.78 -20.04 15.95
CA ALA A 499 37.26 -18.69 16.16
C ALA A 499 38.64 -18.67 16.81
N THR A 500 39.41 -17.66 16.43
CA THR A 500 40.64 -17.31 17.10
C THR A 500 40.41 -15.99 17.85
N ALA A 501 40.71 -15.97 19.14
CA ALA A 501 40.65 -14.80 20.00
C ALA A 501 42.07 -14.37 20.38
N TRP A 502 42.42 -13.10 20.19
CA TRP A 502 43.73 -12.56 20.55
C TRP A 502 43.62 -11.59 21.71
N GLY A 503 44.56 -11.70 22.64
CA GLY A 503 44.55 -10.98 23.89
C GLY A 503 45.86 -11.05 24.65
N GLU A 504 45.83 -10.68 25.92
CA GLU A 504 46.97 -10.74 26.82
C GLU A 504 46.52 -11.08 28.26
N PRO A 505 47.43 -11.55 29.12
CA PRO A 505 47.14 -11.73 30.54
C PRO A 505 46.67 -10.43 31.21
N VAL A 506 45.72 -10.55 32.14
CA VAL A 506 45.15 -9.41 32.87
C VAL A 506 46.25 -8.70 33.68
N ASP A 507 46.40 -7.41 33.43
CA ASP A 507 47.20 -6.46 34.19
C ASP A 507 46.25 -5.43 34.83
N PRO A 508 46.03 -5.49 36.16
CA PRO A 508 45.09 -4.59 36.84
C PRO A 508 45.42 -3.10 36.69
N ASP A 509 46.70 -2.74 36.58
CA ASP A 509 47.13 -1.34 36.49
C ASP A 509 46.86 -0.77 35.09
N LYS A 510 47.09 -1.60 34.07
CA LYS A 510 46.85 -1.27 32.66
C LYS A 510 45.38 -1.33 32.28
N HIS A 511 44.72 -2.45 32.58
CA HIS A 511 43.37 -2.74 32.10
C HIS A 511 42.29 -2.14 33.01
N GLN A 512 42.53 -1.95 34.31
CA GLN A 512 41.54 -1.38 35.24
C GLN A 512 40.14 -2.04 35.10
N PRO A 513 40.04 -3.38 35.25
CA PRO A 513 38.79 -4.09 35.03
C PRO A 513 37.69 -3.57 35.97
N ALA A 514 36.55 -3.19 35.39
CA ALA A 514 35.45 -2.56 36.12
C ALA A 514 34.53 -3.56 36.81
N VAL A 515 34.27 -4.70 36.16
CA VAL A 515 33.37 -5.78 36.60
C VAL A 515 33.89 -7.13 36.13
N GLU A 516 33.37 -8.22 36.70
CA GLU A 516 33.65 -9.59 36.27
C GLU A 516 32.41 -10.19 35.63
N ILE A 517 32.51 -10.63 34.37
CA ILE A 517 31.39 -11.25 33.68
C ILE A 517 31.32 -12.73 34.05
N LYS A 518 30.17 -13.19 34.54
CA LYS A 518 29.92 -14.57 34.95
C LYS A 518 29.39 -15.45 33.81
N GLY A 519 28.67 -14.86 32.86
CA GLY A 519 28.08 -15.59 31.74
C GLY A 519 27.28 -14.72 30.77
N ALA A 520 27.18 -15.17 29.53
CA ALA A 520 26.19 -14.69 28.57
C ALA A 520 24.87 -15.44 28.76
N THR A 521 23.78 -14.70 28.94
CA THR A 521 22.45 -15.25 29.25
C THR A 521 21.60 -15.39 27.98
N TYR A 522 20.48 -16.11 28.09
CA TYR A 522 19.48 -16.20 27.02
C TYR A 522 18.50 -15.01 27.01
N THR A 523 18.71 -14.01 27.86
CA THR A 523 17.87 -12.80 27.93
C THR A 523 18.20 -11.87 26.78
N GLU A 524 17.16 -11.40 26.07
CA GLU A 524 17.31 -10.55 24.87
C GLU A 524 18.24 -11.18 23.81
N LEU A 525 18.38 -12.50 23.82
CA LEU A 525 19.21 -13.25 22.88
C LEU A 525 18.63 -13.12 21.48
N LYS A 526 19.46 -12.64 20.55
CA LYS A 526 19.05 -12.52 19.15
C LYS A 526 20.26 -12.57 18.23
N ALA A 527 20.17 -13.38 17.18
CA ALA A 527 21.16 -13.50 16.13
C ALA A 527 20.43 -13.55 14.78
N GLY A 528 20.47 -12.45 14.02
CA GLY A 528 19.67 -12.37 12.79
C GLY A 528 19.86 -11.05 12.04
N ARG A 529 19.16 -10.89 10.92
CA ARG A 529 19.21 -9.64 10.15
C ARG A 529 18.27 -8.59 10.73
N ASP A 530 18.77 -7.36 10.90
CA ASP A 530 17.98 -6.19 11.24
C ASP A 530 17.18 -5.65 10.02
N GLU A 531 16.34 -4.64 10.24
CA GLU A 531 15.52 -4.01 9.19
C GLU A 531 16.36 -3.33 8.10
N SER A 532 17.64 -3.06 8.36
CA SER A 532 18.58 -2.54 7.37
C SER A 532 19.29 -3.65 6.58
N GLY A 533 19.03 -4.92 6.92
CA GLY A 533 19.61 -6.10 6.30
C GLY A 533 20.98 -6.52 6.87
N ARG A 534 21.42 -5.93 7.98
CA ARG A 534 22.71 -6.24 8.63
C ARG A 534 22.56 -7.32 9.67
N TRP A 535 23.61 -8.08 9.93
CA TRP A 535 23.59 -9.06 11.00
C TRP A 535 23.75 -8.37 12.35
N LEU A 536 22.86 -8.72 13.27
CA LEU A 536 22.79 -8.27 14.64
C LEU A 536 22.91 -9.50 15.53
N ALA A 537 23.82 -9.43 16.51
CA ALA A 537 24.05 -10.43 17.53
C ALA A 537 23.98 -9.74 18.89
N GLN A 538 23.06 -10.13 19.76
CA GLN A 538 22.93 -9.53 21.10
C GLN A 538 22.51 -10.54 22.16
N CYS A 539 22.87 -10.23 23.40
CA CYS A 539 22.36 -10.87 24.62
C CYS A 539 22.62 -9.94 25.81
N VAL A 540 22.10 -10.32 26.98
CA VAL A 540 22.50 -9.74 28.26
C VAL A 540 23.59 -10.60 28.90
N VAL A 541 24.63 -9.95 29.44
CA VAL A 541 25.71 -10.60 30.21
C VAL A 541 25.54 -10.33 31.71
N ASP A 542 25.66 -11.38 32.52
CA ASP A 542 25.62 -11.34 33.99
C ASP A 542 26.97 -10.85 34.52
N VAL A 543 26.95 -9.75 35.29
CA VAL A 543 28.14 -9.01 35.78
C VAL A 543 28.27 -8.96 37.30
#